data_AF-A0A812LCK2-F1
#
_entry.id   AF-A0A812LCK2-F1
#
_cell.length_a   1.000
_cell.length_b   1.000
_cell.length_c   1.000
_cell.angle_alpha   90.00
_cell.angle_beta   90.00
_cell.angle_gamma   90.00
#
_symmetry.space_group_name_H-M   'P 1'
#
loop_
_entity.id
_entity.type
_entity.pdbx_description
1 polymer ?
#
loop_
_entity_poly.entity_id
_entity_poly.type
_entity_poly.pdbx_seq_one_letter_code
_entity_poly.pdbx_strand_id
1 'polypeptide(L)'
;MFIHVTIALLSGREANVEALPGSSLEELRTKAQSALGIRGRLLDSRGAWLDEDMTVTEAGLRAGDLLTLQARPVILQASSAAWAAVLGDGCLVTWGSPFCGGHAHVEAKNVQQLCATFSAFAALDSNGSVVSWGREDWGGDCSAVEDLLEDVHEILANRFAFAAIRTDRSLVTWGEPCWGGDGPNLESVKQVQASDRAFAAIISDGSVVAWGDVLHGGDSSEVQEQLRGVQQIHGNSYAFAAIRSDGTVVTWGDPERGGNSSAVQAQLTNVRTIRASSQAFAAIRGDGSLVVWGSSFSGGDCDGVRDQLVDVRKVEATELAFAAILANGSVVTWGQPQDGGDSRAVQGQLKTVQEVKANDFAFAAIRLDRSVVTWGDSRFGGDSSKVQEQLQDVESLHATGHAFAALRSDGSVVTWGCPRYGGDSSAVQEQLTKVQHIQGTFMPARDSNGGSFAAVRDDGSIITWGDRDSGGDSRRIQEQLHMAPKRRKDSKGLRAGDLLTLQARPVILQASSAAWAAVLGDGCLDGGDSRAVQGQLKTVQEVKANDFAFAAIRLDRSVVTWGDSRFGGMVGVKPFDSVSIRFREFSTISNPEP
;
A
#
# COMPACT_ATOMS: atom_id res chain seq x y z
N MET A 1 33.46 30.46 -17.36
CA MET A 1 34.03 29.14 -17.70
C MET A 1 33.04 28.11 -17.19
N PHE A 2 32.53 27.24 -18.06
CA PHE A 2 31.66 26.14 -17.64
C PHE A 2 32.51 25.04 -17.01
N ILE A 3 31.93 24.33 -16.05
CA ILE A 3 32.48 23.06 -15.59
C ILE A 3 31.63 21.91 -16.16
N HIS A 4 32.30 20.82 -16.52
CA HIS A 4 31.65 19.58 -16.94
C HIS A 4 31.66 18.62 -15.76
N VAL A 5 30.48 18.15 -15.36
CA VAL A 5 30.30 17.18 -14.30
C VAL A 5 29.70 15.92 -14.92
N THR A 6 30.27 14.76 -14.58
CA THR A 6 29.75 13.46 -15.01
C THR A 6 28.69 13.02 -14.01
N ILE A 7 27.52 12.64 -14.48
CA ILE A 7 26.42 12.19 -13.61
C ILE A 7 26.03 10.77 -14.00
N ALA A 8 26.17 9.86 -13.06
CA ALA A 8 25.94 8.44 -13.24
C ALA A 8 24.71 7.95 -12.49
N LEU A 9 24.00 7.00 -13.09
CA LEU A 9 23.03 6.15 -12.41
C LEU A 9 23.74 4.89 -11.91
N LEU A 10 23.22 4.27 -10.84
CA LEU A 10 23.72 2.96 -10.37
C LEU A 10 23.57 1.84 -11.42
N SER A 11 22.74 2.06 -12.45
CA SER A 11 22.62 1.16 -13.60
C SER A 11 23.80 1.26 -14.58
N GLY A 12 24.72 2.20 -14.39
CA GLY A 12 25.87 2.44 -15.28
C GLY A 12 25.57 3.39 -16.45
N ARG A 13 24.36 3.95 -16.54
CA ARG A 13 24.03 5.03 -17.49
C ARG A 13 24.61 6.35 -17.00
N GLU A 14 25.30 7.08 -17.87
CA GLU A 14 25.97 8.33 -17.53
C GLU A 14 25.58 9.46 -18.49
N ALA A 15 25.61 10.69 -17.98
CA ALA A 15 25.43 11.90 -18.76
C ALA A 15 26.42 12.98 -18.32
N ASN A 16 27.02 13.66 -19.29
CA ASN A 16 27.85 14.82 -19.04
C ASN A 16 26.99 16.08 -19.04
N VAL A 17 27.02 16.82 -17.93
CA VAL A 17 26.21 18.03 -17.76
C VAL A 17 27.12 19.24 -17.57
N GLU A 18 26.81 20.30 -18.32
CA GLU A 18 27.46 21.59 -18.22
C GLU A 18 26.78 22.46 -17.16
N ALA A 19 27.56 22.99 -16.23
CA ALA A 19 27.11 23.93 -15.21
C ALA A 19 28.02 25.14 -15.08
N LEU A 20 27.43 26.27 -14.67
CA LEU A 20 28.19 27.46 -14.32
C LEU A 20 28.60 27.34 -12.85
N PRO A 21 29.79 27.82 -12.44
CA PRO A 21 30.18 27.78 -11.04
C PRO A 21 29.16 28.45 -10.09
N GLY A 22 28.42 29.45 -10.57
CA GLY A 22 27.37 30.13 -9.80
C GLY A 22 25.94 29.62 -10.05
N SER A 23 25.72 28.59 -10.86
CA SER A 23 24.38 27.98 -10.96
C SER A 23 24.07 27.18 -9.70
N SER A 24 22.79 27.12 -9.33
CA SER A 24 22.34 26.27 -8.23
C SER A 24 22.51 24.78 -8.58
N LEU A 25 22.64 23.96 -7.54
CA LEU A 25 22.62 22.50 -7.71
C LEU A 25 21.25 21.99 -8.16
N GLU A 26 20.18 22.73 -7.91
CA GLU A 26 18.85 22.46 -8.49
C GLU A 26 18.86 22.53 -10.03
N GLU A 27 19.52 23.53 -10.62
CA GLU A 27 19.67 23.63 -12.08
C GLU A 27 20.51 22.46 -12.63
N LEU A 28 21.59 22.09 -11.94
CA LEU A 28 22.43 20.96 -12.30
C LEU A 28 21.64 19.64 -12.27
N ARG A 29 20.86 19.42 -11.19
CA ARG A 29 19.94 18.27 -11.06
C ARG A 29 18.94 18.25 -12.20
N THR A 30 18.28 19.36 -12.50
CA THR A 30 17.28 19.45 -13.57
C THR A 30 17.85 19.05 -14.93
N LYS A 31 19.06 19.52 -15.25
CA LYS A 31 19.77 19.11 -16.48
C LYS A 31 20.14 17.63 -16.46
N ALA A 32 20.60 17.10 -15.32
CA ALA A 32 20.93 15.69 -15.14
C ALA A 32 19.72 14.77 -15.38
N GLN A 33 18.60 15.10 -14.74
CA GLN A 33 17.36 14.34 -14.86
C GLN A 33 16.84 14.37 -16.30
N SER A 34 16.94 15.52 -16.97
CA SER A 34 16.57 15.64 -18.39
C SER A 34 17.47 14.81 -19.32
N ALA A 35 18.78 14.77 -19.04
CA ALA A 35 19.73 13.99 -19.83
C ALA A 35 19.58 12.47 -19.62
N LEU A 36 19.26 12.05 -18.40
CA LEU A 36 19.13 10.63 -18.03
C LEU A 36 17.69 10.10 -18.15
N GLY A 37 16.70 10.98 -18.27
CA GLY A 37 15.29 10.61 -18.36
C GLY A 37 14.74 9.95 -17.09
N ILE A 38 15.30 10.27 -15.92
CA ILE A 38 14.92 9.73 -14.61
C ILE A 38 14.93 10.86 -13.58
N ARG A 39 13.97 10.88 -12.65
CA ARG A 39 13.98 11.78 -11.48
C ARG A 39 14.79 11.22 -10.33
N GLY A 40 15.57 12.08 -9.68
CA GLY A 40 16.42 11.69 -8.57
C GLY A 40 17.17 12.87 -7.96
N ARG A 41 17.79 12.62 -6.82
CA ARG A 41 18.65 13.61 -6.14
C ARG A 41 20.12 13.32 -6.40
N LEU A 42 20.92 14.37 -6.40
CA LEU A 42 22.36 14.27 -6.64
C LEU A 42 23.09 13.92 -5.34
N LEU A 43 24.02 12.97 -5.44
CA LEU A 43 25.00 12.65 -4.43
C LEU A 43 26.40 12.95 -4.94
N ASP A 44 27.25 13.40 -4.03
CA ASP A 44 28.67 13.52 -4.28
C ASP A 44 29.36 12.13 -4.36
N SER A 45 30.65 12.13 -4.68
CA SER A 45 31.46 10.91 -4.76
C SER A 45 31.63 10.17 -3.42
N ARG A 46 31.26 10.80 -2.30
CA ARG A 46 31.25 10.20 -0.96
C ARG A 46 29.89 9.63 -0.59
N GLY A 47 28.88 9.77 -1.45
CA GLY A 47 27.51 9.35 -1.21
C GLY A 47 26.76 10.28 -0.25
N ALA A 48 27.19 11.52 -0.09
CA ALA A 48 26.45 12.55 0.64
C ALA A 48 25.48 13.27 -0.30
N TRP A 49 24.27 13.54 0.18
CA TRP A 49 23.29 14.35 -0.55
C TRP A 49 23.81 15.77 -0.74
N LEU A 50 23.69 16.27 -1.95
CA LEU A 50 23.96 17.67 -2.23
C LEU A 50 22.74 18.51 -1.85
N ASP A 51 22.98 19.61 -1.12
CA ASP A 51 21.95 20.61 -0.82
C ASP A 51 21.66 21.42 -2.09
N GLU A 52 20.39 21.47 -2.46
CA GLU A 52 19.96 22.02 -3.76
C GLU A 52 19.99 23.54 -3.78
N ASP A 53 19.93 24.14 -2.59
CA ASP A 53 20.01 25.59 -2.36
C ASP A 53 21.47 26.10 -2.50
N MET A 54 22.46 25.21 -2.48
CA MET A 54 23.86 25.56 -2.69
C MET A 54 24.18 25.75 -4.18
N THR A 55 25.15 26.63 -4.44
CA THR A 55 25.78 26.74 -5.76
C THR A 55 26.79 25.63 -6.01
N VAL A 56 27.08 25.38 -7.28
CA VAL A 56 28.12 24.45 -7.73
C VAL A 56 29.48 24.72 -7.06
N THR A 57 29.83 26.00 -6.84
CA THR A 57 31.08 26.38 -6.18
C THR A 57 31.05 26.13 -4.68
N GLU A 58 29.95 26.44 -4.00
CA GLU A 58 29.80 26.19 -2.56
C GLU A 58 29.83 24.70 -2.24
N ALA A 59 29.29 23.88 -3.13
CA ALA A 59 29.36 22.43 -3.04
C ALA A 59 30.77 21.87 -3.34
N GLY A 60 31.71 22.72 -3.76
CA GLY A 60 33.10 22.35 -4.03
C GLY A 60 33.30 21.53 -5.30
N LEU A 61 32.31 21.52 -6.22
CA LEU A 61 32.37 20.72 -7.45
C LEU A 61 33.37 21.28 -8.45
N ARG A 62 34.12 20.37 -9.08
CA ARG A 62 35.17 20.66 -10.07
C ARG A 62 34.86 19.98 -11.40
N ALA A 63 35.54 20.45 -12.45
CA ALA A 63 35.45 19.82 -13.76
C ALA A 63 36.00 18.39 -13.68
N GLY A 64 35.22 17.42 -14.16
CA GLY A 64 35.53 16.00 -14.11
C GLY A 64 35.01 15.26 -12.89
N ASP A 65 34.36 15.94 -11.95
CA ASP A 65 33.74 15.28 -10.80
C ASP A 65 32.63 14.32 -11.25
N LEU A 66 32.50 13.23 -10.50
CA LEU A 66 31.47 12.22 -10.68
C LEU A 66 30.41 12.36 -9.58
N LEU A 67 29.17 12.63 -10.00
CA LEU A 67 28.00 12.61 -9.13
C LEU A 67 27.16 11.37 -9.42
N THR A 68 26.46 10.90 -8.39
CA THR A 68 25.45 9.86 -8.56
C THR A 68 24.07 10.49 -8.53
N LEU A 69 23.24 10.21 -9.54
CA LEU A 69 21.81 10.54 -9.49
C LEU A 69 21.05 9.35 -8.88
N GLN A 70 20.52 9.51 -7.68
CA GLN A 70 19.74 8.48 -7.01
C GLN A 70 18.25 8.83 -7.01
N ALA A 71 17.48 8.04 -7.77
CA ALA A 71 16.02 7.99 -7.67
C ALA A 71 15.60 7.33 -6.35
N ARG A 72 14.76 8.03 -5.58
CA ARG A 72 14.04 7.47 -4.43
C ARG A 72 12.78 6.72 -4.88
N PRO A 73 12.26 5.79 -4.06
CA PRO A 73 10.88 5.33 -4.17
C PRO A 73 9.91 6.50 -4.34
N VAL A 74 8.97 6.38 -5.26
CA VAL A 74 7.79 7.26 -5.24
C VAL A 74 6.94 6.83 -4.05
N ILE A 75 6.51 7.78 -3.23
CA ILE A 75 5.50 7.58 -2.19
C ILE A 75 4.22 8.18 -2.73
N LEU A 76 3.12 7.45 -2.66
CA LEU A 76 1.84 7.92 -3.17
C LEU A 76 0.76 7.63 -2.12
N GLN A 77 -0.08 8.63 -1.87
CA GLN A 77 -1.18 8.54 -0.93
C GLN A 77 -2.39 9.29 -1.47
N ALA A 78 -3.58 8.75 -1.19
CA ALA A 78 -4.85 9.35 -1.59
C ALA A 78 -5.69 9.74 -0.38
N SER A 79 -6.50 10.78 -0.53
CA SER A 79 -7.68 11.04 0.31
C SER A 79 -8.94 10.71 -0.48
N SER A 80 -10.13 11.09 0.00
CA SER A 80 -11.39 10.79 -0.72
C SER A 80 -11.44 11.40 -2.12
N ALA A 81 -10.80 12.56 -2.31
CA ALA A 81 -10.88 13.30 -3.57
C ALA A 81 -9.58 14.04 -3.95
N ALA A 82 -8.44 13.67 -3.37
CA ALA A 82 -7.15 14.26 -3.71
C ALA A 82 -6.02 13.25 -3.57
N TRP A 83 -4.86 13.60 -4.10
CA TRP A 83 -3.63 12.81 -4.02
C TRP A 83 -2.47 13.66 -3.56
N ALA A 84 -1.53 13.00 -2.91
CA ALA A 84 -0.22 13.50 -2.56
C ALA A 84 0.84 12.48 -2.99
N ALA A 85 1.90 12.96 -3.64
CA ALA A 85 3.01 12.12 -4.07
C ALA A 85 4.35 12.74 -3.65
N VAL A 86 5.23 11.94 -3.07
CA VAL A 86 6.66 12.25 -2.98
C VAL A 86 7.34 11.61 -4.16
N LEU A 87 7.88 12.42 -5.06
CA LEU A 87 8.51 11.96 -6.29
C LEU A 87 9.94 11.45 -6.03
N GLY A 88 10.56 10.82 -7.04
CA GLY A 88 11.89 10.21 -6.89
C GLY A 88 13.02 11.22 -6.57
N ASP A 89 12.78 12.51 -6.79
CA ASP A 89 13.63 13.64 -6.42
C ASP A 89 13.32 14.19 -5.00
N GLY A 90 12.34 13.62 -4.29
CA GLY A 90 11.90 14.04 -2.97
C GLY A 90 10.90 15.19 -2.97
N CYS A 91 10.47 15.72 -4.13
CA CYS A 91 9.47 16.77 -4.20
C CYS A 91 8.08 16.23 -3.84
N LEU A 92 7.37 16.92 -2.94
CA LEU A 92 5.97 16.68 -2.63
C LEU A 92 5.08 17.41 -3.64
N VAL A 93 4.19 16.68 -4.31
CA VAL A 93 3.22 17.21 -5.28
C VAL A 93 1.82 16.77 -4.88
N THR A 94 0.86 17.69 -4.92
CA THR A 94 -0.54 17.41 -4.56
C THR A 94 -1.50 17.83 -5.67
N TRP A 95 -2.58 17.08 -5.87
CA TRP A 95 -3.61 17.40 -6.89
C TRP A 95 -4.98 16.80 -6.55
N GLY A 96 -6.01 17.23 -7.27
CA GLY A 96 -7.41 16.88 -7.00
C GLY A 96 -8.14 18.03 -6.30
N SER A 97 -9.20 17.71 -5.56
CA SER A 97 -10.04 18.71 -4.91
C SER A 97 -9.26 19.53 -3.86
N PRO A 98 -9.25 20.88 -3.95
CA PRO A 98 -8.66 21.74 -2.91
C PRO A 98 -9.25 21.52 -1.52
N PHE A 99 -10.55 21.19 -1.45
CA PHE A 99 -11.23 20.89 -0.19
C PHE A 99 -10.66 19.65 0.51
N CYS A 100 -10.04 18.73 -0.25
CA CYS A 100 -9.47 17.49 0.27
C CYS A 100 -7.92 17.52 0.33
N GLY A 101 -7.32 18.71 0.26
CA GLY A 101 -5.86 18.89 0.28
C GLY A 101 -5.17 18.80 -1.08
N GLY A 102 -5.92 18.79 -2.18
CA GLY A 102 -5.38 18.90 -3.53
C GLY A 102 -4.86 20.31 -3.84
N HIS A 103 -3.88 20.43 -4.74
CA HIS A 103 -3.32 21.71 -5.17
C HIS A 103 -2.74 22.58 -4.04
N ALA A 104 -2.39 21.97 -2.90
CA ALA A 104 -1.75 22.65 -1.80
C ALA A 104 -0.27 22.89 -2.09
N HIS A 105 0.23 24.08 -1.73
CA HIS A 105 1.65 24.38 -1.69
C HIS A 105 2.19 24.02 -0.31
N VAL A 106 2.90 22.89 -0.21
CA VAL A 106 3.40 22.36 1.05
C VAL A 106 4.92 22.31 0.99
N GLU A 107 5.58 23.05 1.87
CA GLU A 107 7.03 23.00 2.01
C GLU A 107 7.41 21.86 2.95
N ALA A 108 7.57 20.66 2.40
CA ALA A 108 8.08 19.50 3.13
C ALA A 108 9.31 18.95 2.39
N LYS A 109 10.44 18.87 3.10
CA LYS A 109 11.67 18.26 2.59
C LYS A 109 11.75 16.83 3.13
N ASN A 110 12.35 15.91 2.36
CA ASN A 110 12.66 14.54 2.80
C ASN A 110 11.51 13.72 3.44
N VAL A 111 10.27 13.92 2.97
CA VAL A 111 9.10 13.17 3.43
C VAL A 111 9.34 11.66 3.33
N GLN A 112 9.09 10.95 4.44
CA GLN A 112 9.21 9.49 4.56
C GLN A 112 7.86 8.78 4.65
N GLN A 113 6.83 9.49 5.14
CA GLN A 113 5.47 8.95 5.22
C GLN A 113 4.43 10.02 4.87
N LEU A 114 3.41 9.59 4.13
CA LEU A 114 2.17 10.30 3.85
C LEU A 114 1.00 9.52 4.43
N CYS A 115 0.18 10.21 5.22
CA CYS A 115 -1.06 9.68 5.77
C CYS A 115 -2.23 10.57 5.34
N ALA A 116 -3.43 10.03 5.23
CA ALA A 116 -4.61 10.79 4.82
C ALA A 116 -5.84 10.41 5.62
N THR A 117 -6.63 11.42 5.98
CA THR A 117 -8.03 11.29 6.39
C THR A 117 -8.92 11.41 5.15
N PHE A 118 -10.24 11.56 5.34
CA PHE A 118 -11.16 11.75 4.23
C PHE A 118 -10.86 13.02 3.42
N SER A 119 -10.41 14.11 4.04
CA SER A 119 -10.17 15.38 3.35
C SER A 119 -8.92 16.13 3.79
N ALA A 120 -7.99 15.46 4.48
CA ALA A 120 -6.70 16.04 4.85
C ALA A 120 -5.57 15.04 4.69
N PHE A 121 -4.35 15.56 4.64
CA PHE A 121 -3.11 14.80 4.59
C PHE A 121 -2.19 15.24 5.72
N ALA A 122 -1.30 14.33 6.11
CA ALA A 122 -0.17 14.60 6.97
C ALA A 122 1.10 13.98 6.39
N ALA A 123 2.20 14.70 6.42
CA ALA A 123 3.52 14.26 5.97
C ALA A 123 4.50 14.24 7.13
N LEU A 124 5.22 13.13 7.29
CA LEU A 124 6.33 12.98 8.22
C LEU A 124 7.66 13.16 7.48
N ASP A 125 8.47 14.11 7.90
CA ASP A 125 9.86 14.27 7.45
C ASP A 125 10.78 13.27 8.18
N SER A 126 11.86 12.89 7.53
CA SER A 126 13.05 12.23 8.09
C SER A 126 13.63 12.81 9.38
N ASN A 127 13.34 14.08 9.68
CA ASN A 127 13.75 14.73 10.94
C ASN A 127 12.73 14.51 12.09
N GLY A 128 11.64 13.79 11.84
CA GLY A 128 10.58 13.57 12.83
C GLY A 128 9.55 14.69 12.93
N SER A 129 9.61 15.71 12.06
CA SER A 129 8.63 16.79 12.01
C SER A 129 7.42 16.41 11.16
N VAL A 130 6.23 16.91 11.54
CA VAL A 130 4.98 16.65 10.83
C VAL A 130 4.40 17.95 10.29
N VAL A 131 3.92 17.90 9.05
CA VAL A 131 3.08 18.96 8.47
C VAL A 131 1.76 18.36 8.02
N SER A 132 0.64 19.06 8.23
CA SER A 132 -0.67 18.66 7.69
C SER A 132 -1.28 19.75 6.81
N TRP A 133 -2.16 19.34 5.90
CA TRP A 133 -2.88 20.23 5.01
C TRP A 133 -4.21 19.63 4.54
N GLY A 134 -5.11 20.47 4.02
CA GLY A 134 -6.45 20.07 3.56
C GLY A 134 -7.53 20.70 4.42
N ARG A 135 -8.63 19.97 4.65
CA ARG A 135 -9.72 20.48 5.49
C ARG A 135 -9.26 20.60 6.94
N GLU A 136 -9.25 21.82 7.46
CA GLU A 136 -8.80 22.18 8.81
C GLU A 136 -9.45 21.30 9.89
N ASP A 137 -10.78 21.24 9.94
CA ASP A 137 -11.54 20.46 10.94
C ASP A 137 -11.21 18.95 10.93
N TRP A 138 -10.71 18.42 9.81
CA TRP A 138 -10.46 16.97 9.63
C TRP A 138 -8.96 16.64 9.63
N GLY A 139 -8.18 17.46 10.33
CA GLY A 139 -6.75 17.27 10.58
C GLY A 139 -5.83 18.01 9.62
N GLY A 140 -6.39 18.85 8.74
CA GLY A 140 -5.63 19.66 7.78
C GLY A 140 -4.84 20.81 8.41
N ASP A 141 -5.05 21.10 9.69
CA ASP A 141 -4.24 22.04 10.47
C ASP A 141 -3.75 21.34 11.76
N CYS A 142 -2.44 21.24 11.93
CA CYS A 142 -1.80 20.68 13.12
C CYS A 142 -1.10 21.75 13.98
N SER A 143 -1.28 23.04 13.68
CA SER A 143 -0.60 24.15 14.38
C SER A 143 -0.87 24.17 15.89
N ALA A 144 -2.05 23.72 16.31
CA ALA A 144 -2.43 23.66 17.72
C ALA A 144 -1.58 22.66 18.55
N VAL A 145 -0.93 21.70 17.88
CA VAL A 145 -0.09 20.65 18.48
C VAL A 145 1.32 20.61 17.89
N GLU A 146 1.73 21.66 17.18
CA GLU A 146 3.03 21.72 16.47
C GLU A 146 4.22 21.48 17.41
N ASP A 147 4.21 22.10 18.60
CA ASP A 147 5.24 21.94 19.65
C ASP A 147 5.34 20.48 20.17
N LEU A 148 4.31 19.65 19.92
CA LEU A 148 4.29 18.25 20.31
C LEU A 148 4.66 17.31 19.16
N LEU A 149 4.69 17.80 17.91
CA LEU A 149 4.97 17.02 16.70
C LEU A 149 6.46 17.03 16.34
N GLU A 150 7.31 16.92 17.36
CA GLU A 150 8.75 16.70 17.25
C GLU A 150 9.10 15.23 17.54
N ASP A 151 10.12 14.71 16.85
CA ASP A 151 10.60 13.33 16.94
C ASP A 151 9.50 12.28 16.69
N VAL A 152 8.57 12.55 15.76
CA VAL A 152 7.51 11.61 15.37
C VAL A 152 8.10 10.41 14.63
N HIS A 153 7.66 9.21 15.04
CA HIS A 153 8.08 7.93 14.44
C HIS A 153 7.05 7.44 13.40
N GLU A 154 5.76 7.62 13.66
CA GLU A 154 4.69 7.13 12.80
C GLU A 154 3.44 8.01 12.88
N ILE A 155 2.77 8.21 11.74
CA ILE A 155 1.45 8.86 11.65
C ILE A 155 0.39 7.85 11.20
N LEU A 156 -0.75 7.82 11.88
CA LEU A 156 -1.93 7.03 11.55
C LEU A 156 -3.14 7.94 11.40
N ALA A 157 -4.16 7.45 10.69
CA ALA A 157 -5.40 8.18 10.49
C ALA A 157 -6.60 7.26 10.63
N ASN A 158 -7.68 7.80 11.19
CA ASN A 158 -9.02 7.31 10.92
C ASN A 158 -9.66 8.18 9.83
N ARG A 159 -10.98 8.12 9.65
CA ARG A 159 -11.62 8.88 8.56
C ARG A 159 -11.51 10.40 8.73
N PHE A 160 -11.29 10.92 9.93
CA PHE A 160 -11.44 12.36 10.22
C PHE A 160 -10.38 12.95 11.17
N ALA A 161 -9.55 12.12 11.78
CA ALA A 161 -8.52 12.52 12.73
C ALA A 161 -7.23 11.74 12.50
N PHE A 162 -6.13 12.30 12.99
CA PHE A 162 -4.81 11.72 12.97
C PHE A 162 -4.33 11.39 14.38
N ALA A 163 -3.45 10.40 14.45
CA ALA A 163 -2.69 10.03 15.64
C ALA A 163 -1.22 9.85 15.25
N ALA A 164 -0.30 10.46 16.00
CA ALA A 164 1.13 10.31 15.84
C ALA A 164 1.73 9.62 17.06
N ILE A 165 2.59 8.63 16.81
CA ILE A 165 3.41 7.99 17.83
C ILE A 165 4.80 8.62 17.75
N ARG A 166 5.25 9.23 18.84
CA ARG A 166 6.59 9.81 18.95
C ARG A 166 7.64 8.72 19.22
N THR A 167 8.91 9.07 19.00
CA THR A 167 10.05 8.15 19.22
C THR A 167 10.15 7.70 20.68
N ASP A 168 9.70 8.53 21.63
CA ASP A 168 9.57 8.21 23.06
C ASP A 168 8.32 7.38 23.41
N ARG A 169 7.54 6.98 22.39
CA ARG A 169 6.26 6.25 22.50
C ARG A 169 5.12 7.03 23.14
N SER A 170 5.22 8.36 23.21
CA SER A 170 4.06 9.20 23.54
C SER A 170 3.14 9.40 22.34
N LEU A 171 1.85 9.62 22.62
CA LEU A 171 0.81 9.83 21.64
C LEU A 171 0.47 11.31 21.49
N VAL A 172 0.31 11.77 20.25
CA VAL A 172 -0.24 13.08 19.91
C VAL A 172 -1.39 12.88 18.92
N THR A 173 -2.51 13.56 19.09
CA THR A 173 -3.67 13.47 18.18
C THR A 173 -4.11 14.86 17.72
N TRP A 174 -4.70 14.93 16.54
CA TRP A 174 -5.32 16.16 16.02
C TRP A 174 -6.38 15.84 14.96
N GLY A 175 -7.21 16.84 14.62
CA GLY A 175 -8.37 16.70 13.71
C GLY A 175 -9.69 16.77 14.47
N GLU A 176 -10.73 16.12 13.95
CA GLU A 176 -12.08 16.23 14.52
C GLU A 176 -12.13 15.67 15.95
N PRO A 177 -12.40 16.50 16.98
CA PRO A 177 -12.31 16.09 18.38
C PRO A 177 -13.18 14.86 18.69
N CYS A 178 -14.49 14.94 18.42
CA CYS A 178 -15.45 13.88 18.71
C CYS A 178 -15.11 12.53 18.03
N TRP A 179 -14.29 12.56 16.98
CA TRP A 179 -13.90 11.39 16.20
C TRP A 179 -12.43 11.03 16.39
N GLY A 180 -11.83 11.43 17.52
CA GLY A 180 -10.52 10.96 17.96
C GLY A 180 -9.38 11.98 17.84
N GLY A 181 -9.67 13.22 17.44
CA GLY A 181 -8.69 14.31 17.36
C GLY A 181 -8.24 14.85 18.71
N ASP A 182 -9.02 14.66 19.77
CA ASP A 182 -8.72 15.08 21.17
C ASP A 182 -8.41 13.88 22.07
N GLY A 183 -7.62 12.94 21.56
CA GLY A 183 -7.23 11.72 22.26
C GLY A 183 -6.51 11.95 23.59
N PRO A 184 -6.46 10.91 24.43
CA PRO A 184 -5.82 10.98 25.73
C PRO A 184 -4.29 11.15 25.61
N ASN A 185 -3.69 11.78 26.63
CA ASN A 185 -2.24 11.77 26.79
C ASN A 185 -1.79 10.37 27.21
N LEU A 186 -1.27 9.61 26.25
CA LEU A 186 -0.76 8.25 26.47
C LEU A 186 0.76 8.20 26.31
N GLU A 187 1.38 7.36 27.14
CA GLU A 187 2.80 7.04 27.09
C GLU A 187 2.97 5.55 26.80
N SER A 188 4.18 5.15 26.36
CA SER A 188 4.51 3.75 26.07
C SER A 188 3.57 3.08 25.06
N VAL A 189 3.02 3.85 24.12
CA VAL A 189 2.17 3.36 23.03
C VAL A 189 2.99 2.49 22.09
N LYS A 190 2.53 1.25 21.91
CA LYS A 190 3.17 0.28 21.02
C LYS A 190 2.59 0.32 19.61
N GLN A 191 1.26 0.40 19.50
CA GLN A 191 0.54 0.36 18.24
C GLN A 191 -0.79 1.09 18.39
N VAL A 192 -1.24 1.77 17.35
CA VAL A 192 -2.59 2.33 17.25
C VAL A 192 -3.33 1.65 16.11
N GLN A 193 -4.62 1.40 16.28
CA GLN A 193 -5.54 0.94 15.26
C GLN A 193 -6.75 1.85 15.25
N ALA A 194 -7.47 1.93 14.13
CA ALA A 194 -8.65 2.78 14.05
C ALA A 194 -9.86 2.03 13.48
N SER A 195 -11.03 2.56 13.79
CA SER A 195 -12.28 2.32 13.08
C SER A 195 -12.54 3.51 12.15
N ASP A 196 -13.78 3.72 11.68
CA ASP A 196 -14.07 4.93 10.91
C ASP A 196 -13.94 6.21 11.76
N ARG A 197 -14.31 6.19 13.04
CA ARG A 197 -14.43 7.40 13.89
C ARG A 197 -13.83 7.26 15.29
N ALA A 198 -13.04 6.22 15.52
CA ALA A 198 -12.38 5.98 16.80
C ALA A 198 -10.99 5.39 16.59
N PHE A 199 -10.21 5.41 17.66
CA PHE A 199 -8.90 4.78 17.75
C PHE A 199 -8.84 3.84 18.94
N ALA A 200 -7.92 2.89 18.88
CA ALA A 200 -7.53 2.03 19.98
C ALA A 200 -6.02 1.82 19.99
N ALA A 201 -5.37 2.11 21.11
CA ALA A 201 -3.94 1.96 21.31
C ALA A 201 -3.63 0.73 22.16
N ILE A 202 -2.64 -0.07 21.74
CA ILE A 202 -1.99 -1.08 22.57
C ILE A 202 -0.84 -0.40 23.31
N ILE A 203 -0.86 -0.46 24.64
CA ILE A 203 0.20 0.04 25.51
C ILE A 203 1.27 -1.05 25.69
N SER A 204 2.50 -0.68 26.03
CA SER A 204 3.63 -1.61 26.18
C SER A 204 3.41 -2.68 27.26
N ASP A 205 2.51 -2.47 28.22
CA ASP A 205 2.08 -3.47 29.21
C ASP A 205 1.05 -4.48 28.67
N GLY A 206 0.65 -4.33 27.40
CA GLY A 206 -0.37 -5.13 26.73
C GLY A 206 -1.80 -4.75 27.08
N SER A 207 -2.03 -3.63 27.76
CA SER A 207 -3.36 -3.04 27.93
C SER A 207 -3.80 -2.25 26.70
N VAL A 208 -5.11 -1.96 26.62
CA VAL A 208 -5.68 -1.18 25.52
C VAL A 208 -6.40 0.04 26.05
N VAL A 209 -6.28 1.16 25.33
CA VAL A 209 -7.07 2.37 25.54
C VAL A 209 -7.74 2.75 24.23
N ALA A 210 -9.06 2.89 24.25
CA ALA A 210 -9.84 3.38 23.10
C ALA A 210 -10.33 4.82 23.34
N TRP A 211 -10.51 5.59 22.26
CA TRP A 211 -11.05 6.95 22.29
C TRP A 211 -11.71 7.33 20.95
N GLY A 212 -12.51 8.40 20.95
CA GLY A 212 -13.30 8.86 19.80
C GLY A 212 -14.79 8.54 19.94
N ASP A 213 -15.49 8.31 18.84
CA ASP A 213 -16.94 8.07 18.85
C ASP A 213 -17.28 6.73 19.52
N VAL A 214 -18.07 6.79 20.60
CA VAL A 214 -18.52 5.63 21.38
C VAL A 214 -19.23 4.60 20.50
N LEU A 215 -20.05 5.05 19.53
CA LEU A 215 -20.77 4.16 18.61
C LEU A 215 -19.86 3.53 17.56
N HIS A 216 -18.59 3.91 17.50
CA HIS A 216 -17.58 3.36 16.61
C HIS A 216 -16.42 2.71 17.37
N GLY A 217 -16.62 2.38 18.65
CA GLY A 217 -15.63 1.68 19.48
C GLY A 217 -14.69 2.59 20.28
N GLY A 218 -15.01 3.89 20.39
CA GLY A 218 -14.24 4.85 21.18
C GLY A 218 -14.31 4.69 22.70
N ASP A 219 -15.10 3.74 23.21
CA ASP A 219 -15.16 3.40 24.64
C ASP A 219 -14.96 1.88 24.82
N SER A 220 -13.91 1.50 25.55
CA SER A 220 -13.58 0.12 25.90
C SER A 220 -13.76 -0.20 27.39
N SER A 221 -14.36 0.72 28.16
CA SER A 221 -14.43 0.63 29.63
C SER A 221 -15.12 -0.64 30.14
N GLU A 222 -16.17 -1.10 29.46
CA GLU A 222 -16.92 -2.32 29.83
C GLU A 222 -16.07 -3.61 29.76
N VAL A 223 -15.04 -3.62 28.91
CA VAL A 223 -14.18 -4.80 28.70
C VAL A 223 -12.74 -4.57 29.16
N GLN A 224 -12.48 -3.48 29.88
CA GLN A 224 -11.12 -3.04 30.24
C GLN A 224 -10.33 -4.09 31.03
N GLU A 225 -11.00 -4.86 31.89
CA GLU A 225 -10.36 -5.94 32.66
C GLU A 225 -9.90 -7.11 31.77
N GLN A 226 -10.57 -7.32 30.64
CA GLN A 226 -10.26 -8.38 29.67
C GLN A 226 -9.18 -7.96 28.67
N LEU A 227 -9.00 -6.65 28.45
CA LEU A 227 -8.00 -6.06 27.55
C LEU A 227 -6.61 -6.05 28.21
N ARG A 228 -6.09 -7.24 28.51
CA ARG A 228 -4.74 -7.50 29.04
C ARG A 228 -4.00 -8.52 28.19
N GLY A 229 -2.73 -8.26 27.94
CA GLY A 229 -1.89 -9.10 27.08
C GLY A 229 -2.34 -9.07 25.62
N VAL A 230 -2.92 -7.95 25.17
CA VAL A 230 -3.35 -7.78 23.77
C VAL A 230 -2.13 -7.69 22.86
N GLN A 231 -2.18 -8.44 21.75
CA GLN A 231 -1.10 -8.47 20.75
C GLN A 231 -1.48 -7.75 19.46
N GLN A 232 -2.75 -7.81 19.07
CA GLN A 232 -3.26 -7.23 17.83
C GLN A 232 -4.67 -6.70 18.05
N ILE A 233 -5.00 -5.59 17.38
CA ILE A 233 -6.36 -5.05 17.32
C ILE A 233 -6.77 -4.98 15.86
N HIS A 234 -8.02 -5.28 15.57
CA HIS A 234 -8.63 -5.15 14.25
C HIS A 234 -9.91 -4.32 14.37
N GLY A 235 -10.02 -3.24 13.59
CA GLY A 235 -11.23 -2.42 13.49
C GLY A 235 -12.07 -2.81 12.28
N ASN A 236 -13.39 -2.72 12.43
CA ASN A 236 -14.30 -2.47 11.31
C ASN A 236 -14.78 -1.00 11.37
N SER A 237 -15.83 -0.62 10.65
CA SER A 237 -16.30 0.77 10.71
C SER A 237 -16.82 1.18 12.10
N TYR A 238 -17.33 0.24 12.91
CA TYR A 238 -18.13 0.53 14.12
C TYR A 238 -17.62 -0.13 15.42
N ALA A 239 -16.68 -1.06 15.33
CA ALA A 239 -16.27 -1.92 16.42
C ALA A 239 -14.81 -2.36 16.28
N PHE A 240 -14.27 -2.89 17.36
CA PHE A 240 -12.94 -3.47 17.42
C PHE A 240 -12.96 -4.90 17.96
N ALA A 241 -11.97 -5.68 17.52
CA ALA A 241 -11.66 -7.01 18.02
C ALA A 241 -10.17 -7.11 18.36
N ALA A 242 -9.84 -7.39 19.62
CA ALA A 242 -8.49 -7.57 20.12
C ALA A 242 -8.14 -9.05 20.26
N ILE A 243 -7.02 -9.47 19.65
CA ILE A 243 -6.43 -10.80 19.85
C ILE A 243 -5.46 -10.72 21.03
N ARG A 244 -5.71 -11.54 22.05
CA ARG A 244 -4.87 -11.68 23.25
C ARG A 244 -3.75 -12.68 23.03
N SER A 245 -2.71 -12.61 23.86
CA SER A 245 -1.53 -13.50 23.80
C SER A 245 -1.83 -14.97 24.04
N ASP A 246 -2.98 -15.28 24.66
CA ASP A 246 -3.50 -16.65 24.81
C ASP A 246 -4.31 -17.13 23.58
N GLY A 247 -4.38 -16.32 22.52
CA GLY A 247 -5.11 -16.62 21.29
C GLY A 247 -6.62 -16.44 21.39
N THR A 248 -7.14 -15.86 22.48
CA THR A 248 -8.55 -15.49 22.63
C THR A 248 -8.86 -14.11 22.08
N VAL A 249 -10.14 -13.82 21.81
CA VAL A 249 -10.58 -12.52 21.28
C VAL A 249 -11.51 -11.81 22.27
N VAL A 250 -11.34 -10.49 22.39
CA VAL A 250 -12.23 -9.57 23.11
C VAL A 250 -12.73 -8.52 22.13
N THR A 251 -14.02 -8.20 22.16
CA THR A 251 -14.63 -7.23 21.24
C THR A 251 -15.31 -6.09 21.99
N TRP A 252 -15.39 -4.91 21.38
CA TRP A 252 -16.13 -3.76 21.89
C TRP A 252 -16.57 -2.83 20.75
N GLY A 253 -17.42 -1.84 21.06
CA GLY A 253 -18.06 -0.95 20.09
C GLY A 253 -19.53 -1.33 19.85
N ASP A 254 -20.07 -0.99 18.68
CA ASP A 254 -21.48 -1.23 18.36
C ASP A 254 -21.82 -2.74 18.44
N PRO A 255 -22.74 -3.16 19.35
CA PRO A 255 -23.06 -4.57 19.56
C PRO A 255 -23.54 -5.31 18.31
N GLU A 256 -24.38 -4.67 17.50
CA GLU A 256 -24.98 -5.27 16.29
C GLU A 256 -24.00 -5.30 15.11
N ARG A 257 -22.92 -4.52 15.19
CA ARG A 257 -21.91 -4.38 14.13
C ARG A 257 -20.54 -4.93 14.54
N GLY A 258 -20.54 -5.94 15.42
CA GLY A 258 -19.36 -6.73 15.75
C GLY A 258 -18.74 -6.46 17.13
N GLY A 259 -19.27 -5.49 17.88
CA GLY A 259 -18.84 -5.19 19.24
C GLY A 259 -19.23 -6.27 20.26
N ASN A 260 -20.29 -7.05 19.99
CA ASN A 260 -20.70 -8.17 20.82
C ASN A 260 -20.38 -9.52 20.15
N SER A 261 -19.48 -10.29 20.75
CA SER A 261 -19.08 -11.64 20.32
C SER A 261 -19.54 -12.77 21.24
N SER A 262 -20.39 -12.47 22.24
CA SER A 262 -20.82 -13.43 23.27
C SER A 262 -21.39 -14.75 22.72
N ALA A 263 -22.12 -14.70 21.60
CA ALA A 263 -22.70 -15.86 20.94
C ALA A 263 -21.63 -16.84 20.39
N VAL A 264 -20.44 -16.34 20.06
CA VAL A 264 -19.35 -17.12 19.47
C VAL A 264 -18.09 -17.17 20.35
N GLN A 265 -18.13 -16.58 21.56
CA GLN A 265 -16.97 -16.40 22.43
C GLN A 265 -16.22 -17.71 22.70
N ALA A 266 -16.94 -18.83 22.91
CA ALA A 266 -16.32 -20.14 23.14
C ALA A 266 -15.52 -20.67 21.93
N GLN A 267 -15.83 -20.19 20.73
CA GLN A 267 -15.15 -20.58 19.49
C GLN A 267 -13.95 -19.67 19.18
N LEU A 268 -13.90 -18.46 19.75
CA LEU A 268 -12.83 -17.47 19.57
C LEU A 268 -11.59 -17.81 20.39
N THR A 269 -11.02 -18.98 20.12
CA THR A 269 -9.80 -19.52 20.73
C THR A 269 -8.81 -19.94 19.64
N ASN A 270 -7.51 -19.80 19.92
CA ASN A 270 -6.42 -20.03 18.94
C ASN A 270 -6.63 -19.21 17.65
N VAL A 271 -7.12 -17.98 17.76
CA VAL A 271 -7.32 -17.09 16.62
C VAL A 271 -5.97 -16.59 16.13
N ARG A 272 -5.73 -16.72 14.81
CA ARG A 272 -4.49 -16.30 14.16
C ARG A 272 -4.60 -14.90 13.57
N THR A 273 -5.73 -14.62 12.92
CA THR A 273 -5.97 -13.32 12.29
C THR A 273 -7.45 -13.06 12.17
N ILE A 274 -7.82 -11.78 12.13
CA ILE A 274 -9.19 -11.31 11.92
C ILE A 274 -9.23 -10.49 10.63
N ARG A 275 -10.30 -10.65 9.88
CA ARG A 275 -10.66 -9.82 8.74
C ARG A 275 -12.01 -9.18 8.99
N ALA A 276 -12.16 -7.93 8.55
CA ALA A 276 -13.36 -7.14 8.77
C ALA A 276 -14.01 -6.80 7.43
N SER A 277 -15.33 -6.86 7.36
CA SER A 277 -16.13 -6.07 6.42
C SER A 277 -16.50 -4.74 7.12
N SER A 278 -17.42 -3.94 6.57
CA SER A 278 -17.81 -2.69 7.25
C SER A 278 -18.47 -2.92 8.62
N GLN A 279 -19.20 -4.02 8.82
CA GLN A 279 -20.01 -4.26 10.03
C GLN A 279 -19.91 -5.68 10.61
N ALA A 280 -18.97 -6.49 10.13
CA ALA A 280 -18.78 -7.85 10.61
C ALA A 280 -17.30 -8.23 10.63
N PHE A 281 -17.01 -9.31 11.35
CA PHE A 281 -15.66 -9.88 11.47
C PHE A 281 -15.66 -11.36 11.10
N ALA A 282 -14.53 -11.82 10.58
CA ALA A 282 -14.21 -13.19 10.27
C ALA A 282 -12.82 -13.54 10.85
N ALA A 283 -12.81 -14.39 11.88
CA ALA A 283 -11.60 -14.88 12.53
C ALA A 283 -11.16 -16.22 11.92
N ILE A 284 -9.91 -16.29 11.48
CA ILE A 284 -9.27 -17.54 11.04
C ILE A 284 -8.53 -18.12 12.25
N ARG A 285 -8.89 -19.35 12.63
CA ARG A 285 -8.27 -20.09 13.74
C ARG A 285 -7.04 -20.85 13.28
N GLY A 286 -6.19 -21.25 14.23
CA GLY A 286 -4.94 -21.96 13.96
C GLY A 286 -5.12 -23.34 13.30
N ASP A 287 -6.32 -23.92 13.40
CA ASP A 287 -6.71 -25.17 12.72
C ASP A 287 -7.29 -24.93 11.31
N GLY A 288 -7.32 -23.69 10.82
CA GLY A 288 -7.87 -23.33 9.52
C GLY A 288 -9.40 -23.18 9.49
N SER A 289 -10.10 -23.36 10.62
CA SER A 289 -11.53 -23.07 10.72
C SER A 289 -11.82 -21.57 10.82
N LEU A 290 -13.06 -21.19 10.46
CA LEU A 290 -13.52 -19.80 10.46
C LEU A 290 -14.63 -19.59 11.49
N VAL A 291 -14.57 -18.47 12.21
CA VAL A 291 -15.64 -17.98 13.09
C VAL A 291 -16.02 -16.58 12.63
N VAL A 292 -17.31 -16.32 12.42
CA VAL A 292 -17.83 -15.00 12.00
C VAL A 292 -18.82 -14.45 13.02
N TRP A 293 -18.90 -13.12 13.12
CA TRP A 293 -19.88 -12.43 13.97
C TRP A 293 -20.10 -10.98 13.50
N GLY A 294 -21.10 -10.32 14.08
CA GLY A 294 -21.55 -8.98 13.68
C GLY A 294 -22.78 -9.04 12.79
N SER A 295 -22.97 -8.00 11.97
CA SER A 295 -24.17 -7.87 11.13
C SER A 295 -24.28 -9.01 10.11
N SER A 296 -25.36 -9.78 10.15
CA SER A 296 -25.61 -10.87 9.20
C SER A 296 -25.69 -10.37 7.75
N PHE A 297 -26.21 -9.16 7.54
CA PHE A 297 -26.25 -8.51 6.23
C PHE A 297 -24.85 -8.20 5.68
N SER A 298 -23.84 -8.08 6.54
CA SER A 298 -22.45 -7.76 6.18
C SER A 298 -21.51 -8.96 6.29
N GLY A 299 -22.06 -10.19 6.32
CA GLY A 299 -21.29 -11.43 6.40
C GLY A 299 -20.99 -11.92 7.82
N GLY A 300 -21.68 -11.39 8.83
CA GLY A 300 -21.62 -11.88 10.22
C GLY A 300 -22.31 -13.24 10.45
N ASP A 301 -22.89 -13.83 9.39
CA ASP A 301 -23.45 -15.18 9.37
C ASP A 301 -22.92 -15.94 8.14
N CYS A 302 -22.46 -17.17 8.36
CA CYS A 302 -21.97 -18.07 7.32
C CYS A 302 -22.63 -19.46 7.36
N ASP A 303 -23.74 -19.64 8.08
CA ASP A 303 -24.39 -20.95 8.27
C ASP A 303 -24.65 -21.68 6.94
N GLY A 304 -25.06 -20.96 5.90
CA GLY A 304 -25.34 -21.52 4.57
C GLY A 304 -24.13 -22.09 3.83
N VAL A 305 -22.91 -21.75 4.24
CA VAL A 305 -21.65 -22.19 3.62
C VAL A 305 -20.63 -22.77 4.61
N ARG A 306 -21.00 -22.92 5.90
CA ARG A 306 -20.09 -23.34 6.97
C ARG A 306 -19.35 -24.63 6.64
N ASP A 307 -20.04 -25.63 6.10
CA ASP A 307 -19.46 -26.93 5.75
C ASP A 307 -18.43 -26.86 4.60
N GLN A 308 -18.40 -25.75 3.86
CA GLN A 308 -17.44 -25.52 2.78
C GLN A 308 -16.19 -24.75 3.25
N LEU A 309 -16.26 -24.06 4.40
CA LEU A 309 -15.20 -23.21 4.94
C LEU A 309 -14.17 -24.03 5.74
N VAL A 310 -13.47 -24.92 5.03
CA VAL A 310 -12.47 -25.83 5.60
C VAL A 310 -11.07 -25.44 5.11
N ASP A 311 -10.07 -25.44 6.00
CA ASP A 311 -8.69 -25.05 5.71
C ASP A 311 -8.58 -23.66 5.06
N VAL A 312 -9.28 -22.67 5.65
CA VAL A 312 -9.27 -21.29 5.16
C VAL A 312 -7.87 -20.70 5.31
N ARG A 313 -7.30 -20.25 4.18
CA ARG A 313 -5.96 -19.66 4.13
C ARG A 313 -6.00 -18.14 4.21
N LYS A 314 -6.95 -17.53 3.51
CA LYS A 314 -7.07 -16.07 3.39
C LYS A 314 -8.55 -15.70 3.28
N VAL A 315 -8.91 -14.56 3.86
CA VAL A 315 -10.24 -13.95 3.70
C VAL A 315 -10.04 -12.53 3.20
N GLU A 316 -10.81 -12.16 2.19
CA GLU A 316 -10.95 -10.82 1.65
C GLU A 316 -12.40 -10.36 1.83
N ALA A 317 -12.63 -9.06 1.95
CA ALA A 317 -13.94 -8.48 2.21
C ALA A 317 -14.25 -7.32 1.26
N THR A 318 -15.50 -7.26 0.79
CA THR A 318 -16.11 -6.03 0.30
C THR A 318 -16.71 -5.28 1.49
N GLU A 319 -17.51 -4.23 1.29
CA GLU A 319 -18.19 -3.58 2.42
C GLU A 319 -19.13 -4.54 3.16
N LEU A 320 -19.78 -5.46 2.43
CA LEU A 320 -20.92 -6.23 2.94
C LEU A 320 -20.83 -7.75 2.66
N ALA A 321 -19.72 -8.23 2.08
CA ALA A 321 -19.51 -9.65 1.82
C ALA A 321 -18.06 -10.08 2.06
N PHE A 322 -17.84 -11.39 2.16
CA PHE A 322 -16.53 -12.00 2.29
C PHE A 322 -16.28 -13.06 1.22
N ALA A 323 -15.01 -13.24 0.88
CA ALA A 323 -14.50 -14.32 0.05
C ALA A 323 -13.31 -15.00 0.75
N ALA A 324 -13.47 -16.29 1.05
CA ALA A 324 -12.41 -17.13 1.62
C ALA A 324 -11.70 -17.92 0.54
N ILE A 325 -10.37 -17.83 0.49
CA ILE A 325 -9.50 -18.71 -0.30
C ILE A 325 -9.10 -19.90 0.58
N LEU A 326 -9.49 -21.11 0.17
CA LEU A 326 -9.16 -22.34 0.89
C LEU A 326 -7.77 -22.86 0.50
N ALA A 327 -7.20 -23.78 1.28
CA ALA A 327 -5.89 -24.37 1.01
C ALA A 327 -5.79 -25.09 -0.35
N ASN A 328 -6.90 -25.61 -0.86
CA ASN A 328 -6.99 -26.23 -2.19
C ASN A 328 -7.11 -25.20 -3.35
N GLY A 329 -7.11 -23.90 -3.04
CA GLY A 329 -7.24 -22.81 -4.01
C GLY A 329 -8.67 -22.57 -4.51
N SER A 330 -9.69 -23.19 -3.94
CA SER A 330 -11.09 -22.83 -4.21
C SER A 330 -11.52 -21.62 -3.39
N VAL A 331 -12.54 -20.91 -3.86
CA VAL A 331 -13.11 -19.75 -3.18
C VAL A 331 -14.55 -20.04 -2.73
N VAL A 332 -14.86 -19.65 -1.49
CA VAL A 332 -16.20 -19.70 -0.90
C VAL A 332 -16.58 -18.28 -0.49
N THR A 333 -17.79 -17.85 -0.82
CA THR A 333 -18.28 -16.49 -0.55
C THR A 333 -19.55 -16.51 0.30
N TRP A 334 -19.75 -15.46 1.09
CA TRP A 334 -20.97 -15.25 1.88
C TRP A 334 -21.18 -13.76 2.21
N GLY A 335 -22.34 -13.43 2.77
CA GLY A 335 -22.78 -12.05 3.03
C GLY A 335 -23.78 -11.55 1.98
N GLN A 336 -23.81 -10.23 1.76
CA GLN A 336 -24.75 -9.59 0.85
C GLN A 336 -24.59 -10.13 -0.59
N PRO A 337 -25.61 -10.80 -1.19
CA PRO A 337 -25.49 -11.47 -2.48
C PRO A 337 -25.02 -10.59 -3.65
N GLN A 338 -25.58 -9.38 -3.76
CA GLN A 338 -25.26 -8.39 -4.80
C GLN A 338 -23.86 -7.80 -4.63
N ASP A 339 -23.30 -7.77 -3.40
CA ASP A 339 -21.98 -7.19 -3.12
C ASP A 339 -20.87 -8.26 -3.10
N GLY A 340 -21.11 -9.38 -3.79
CA GLY A 340 -20.15 -10.47 -3.95
C GLY A 340 -20.36 -11.68 -3.03
N GLY A 341 -21.39 -11.69 -2.20
CA GLY A 341 -21.74 -12.83 -1.35
C GLY A 341 -22.20 -14.05 -2.16
N ASP A 342 -22.78 -13.86 -3.34
CA ASP A 342 -23.20 -14.94 -4.24
C ASP A 342 -22.25 -15.07 -5.44
N SER A 343 -21.48 -16.17 -5.47
CA SER A 343 -20.54 -16.51 -6.54
C SER A 343 -20.98 -17.72 -7.37
N ARG A 344 -22.22 -18.21 -7.20
CA ARG A 344 -22.69 -19.46 -7.84
C ARG A 344 -22.54 -19.47 -9.36
N ALA A 345 -22.72 -18.33 -10.01
CA ALA A 345 -22.57 -18.18 -11.46
C ALA A 345 -21.14 -18.44 -11.96
N VAL A 346 -20.12 -18.21 -11.12
CA VAL A 346 -18.71 -18.36 -11.46
C VAL A 346 -17.99 -19.45 -10.66
N GLN A 347 -18.70 -20.19 -9.78
CA GLN A 347 -18.11 -21.19 -8.89
C GLN A 347 -17.26 -22.25 -9.61
N GLY A 348 -17.63 -22.61 -10.83
CA GLY A 348 -16.85 -23.54 -11.67
C GLY A 348 -15.45 -23.04 -12.02
N GLN A 349 -15.27 -21.71 -12.07
CA GLN A 349 -14.02 -21.02 -12.41
C GLN A 349 -13.20 -20.63 -11.18
N LEU A 350 -13.83 -20.53 -10.00
CA LEU A 350 -13.20 -20.24 -8.71
C LEU A 350 -12.48 -21.45 -8.11
N LYS A 351 -11.66 -22.09 -8.95
CA LYS A 351 -10.75 -23.20 -8.60
C LYS A 351 -9.35 -22.73 -8.96
N THR A 352 -8.36 -23.08 -8.14
CA THR A 352 -6.95 -22.69 -8.34
C THR A 352 -6.72 -21.17 -8.31
N VAL A 353 -7.45 -20.46 -7.46
CA VAL A 353 -7.29 -19.02 -7.22
C VAL A 353 -6.03 -18.77 -6.39
N GLN A 354 -5.20 -17.83 -6.85
CA GLN A 354 -4.00 -17.40 -6.13
C GLN A 354 -4.29 -16.21 -5.21
N GLU A 355 -5.02 -15.23 -5.74
CA GLU A 355 -5.29 -13.94 -5.10
C GLU A 355 -6.74 -13.53 -5.39
N VAL A 356 -7.36 -12.86 -4.42
CA VAL A 356 -8.64 -12.18 -4.55
C VAL A 356 -8.41 -10.72 -4.16
N LYS A 357 -8.98 -9.80 -4.91
CA LYS A 357 -9.02 -8.38 -4.62
C LYS A 357 -10.47 -7.92 -4.58
N ALA A 358 -10.81 -7.13 -3.58
CA ALA A 358 -12.14 -6.56 -3.41
C ALA A 358 -12.14 -5.06 -3.72
N ASN A 359 -13.28 -4.56 -4.19
CA ASN A 359 -13.69 -3.18 -3.98
C ASN A 359 -14.90 -3.15 -3.04
N ASP A 360 -15.66 -2.05 -2.97
CA ASP A 360 -16.76 -1.93 -2.01
C ASP A 360 -17.93 -2.89 -2.31
N PHE A 361 -18.07 -3.36 -3.57
CA PHE A 361 -19.27 -4.07 -4.06
C PHE A 361 -18.99 -5.34 -4.90
N ALA A 362 -17.74 -5.64 -5.19
CA ALA A 362 -17.36 -6.73 -6.10
C ALA A 362 -15.98 -7.29 -5.78
N PHE A 363 -15.72 -8.48 -6.32
CA PHE A 363 -14.45 -9.17 -6.23
C PHE A 363 -13.89 -9.48 -7.62
N ALA A 364 -12.56 -9.50 -7.70
CA ALA A 364 -11.79 -9.99 -8.83
C ALA A 364 -10.72 -10.96 -8.32
N ALA A 365 -10.57 -12.11 -8.98
CA ALA A 365 -9.64 -13.16 -8.58
C ALA A 365 -8.65 -13.50 -9.69
N ILE A 366 -7.36 -13.59 -9.35
CA ILE A 366 -6.32 -14.10 -10.25
C ILE A 366 -6.23 -15.62 -10.07
N ARG A 367 -6.42 -16.35 -11.17
CA ARG A 367 -6.26 -17.82 -11.22
C ARG A 367 -4.80 -18.20 -11.43
N LEU A 368 -4.46 -19.46 -11.19
CA LEU A 368 -3.10 -20.00 -11.38
C LEU A 368 -2.57 -19.83 -12.81
N ASP A 369 -3.46 -19.80 -13.80
CA ASP A 369 -3.15 -19.53 -15.21
C ASP A 369 -3.04 -18.03 -15.54
N ARG A 370 -3.06 -17.14 -14.53
CA ARG A 370 -3.03 -15.68 -14.66
C ARG A 370 -4.21 -15.05 -15.40
N SER A 371 -5.31 -15.80 -15.57
CA SER A 371 -6.59 -15.25 -15.99
C SER A 371 -7.35 -14.66 -14.81
N VAL A 372 -8.27 -13.73 -15.08
CA VAL A 372 -9.10 -13.09 -14.06
C VAL A 372 -10.55 -13.54 -14.16
N VAL A 373 -11.17 -13.79 -13.00
CA VAL A 373 -12.61 -14.02 -12.84
C VAL A 373 -13.18 -12.98 -11.88
N THR A 374 -14.33 -12.42 -12.21
CA THR A 374 -15.00 -11.40 -11.37
C THR A 374 -16.42 -11.82 -11.01
N TRP A 375 -16.93 -11.28 -9.89
CA TRP A 375 -18.32 -11.43 -9.44
C TRP A 375 -18.71 -10.32 -8.47
N GLY A 376 -20.00 -10.20 -8.15
CA GLY A 376 -20.58 -9.11 -7.37
C GLY A 376 -21.36 -8.13 -8.23
N ASP A 377 -21.45 -6.86 -7.82
CA ASP A 377 -22.27 -5.89 -8.54
C ASP A 377 -21.66 -5.57 -9.91
N SER A 378 -22.39 -5.92 -10.97
CA SER A 378 -21.98 -5.69 -12.36
C SER A 378 -21.62 -4.23 -12.68
N ARG A 379 -22.25 -3.25 -12.01
CA ARG A 379 -21.99 -1.81 -12.22
C ARG A 379 -20.64 -1.37 -11.67
N PHE A 380 -20.12 -2.13 -10.71
CA PHE A 380 -18.90 -1.83 -9.97
C PHE A 380 -17.79 -2.86 -10.22
N GLY A 381 -17.86 -3.60 -11.33
CA GLY A 381 -16.77 -4.48 -11.78
C GLY A 381 -16.99 -5.97 -11.53
N GLY A 382 -18.16 -6.36 -11.01
CA GLY A 382 -18.58 -7.76 -10.94
C GLY A 382 -18.82 -8.42 -12.31
N ASP A 383 -18.86 -7.64 -13.40
CA ASP A 383 -18.90 -8.11 -14.79
C ASP A 383 -17.70 -7.59 -15.57
N SER A 384 -16.78 -8.49 -15.94
CA SER A 384 -15.60 -8.22 -16.79
C SER A 384 -15.76 -8.68 -18.23
N SER A 385 -16.96 -9.11 -18.66
CA SER A 385 -17.18 -9.75 -19.97
C SER A 385 -16.67 -8.93 -21.17
N LYS A 386 -16.77 -7.59 -21.09
CA LYS A 386 -16.30 -6.67 -22.14
C LYS A 386 -14.78 -6.62 -22.32
N VAL A 387 -14.02 -7.01 -21.30
CA VAL A 387 -12.55 -6.98 -21.30
C VAL A 387 -11.94 -8.37 -21.07
N GLN A 388 -12.74 -9.43 -21.04
CA GLN A 388 -12.31 -10.77 -20.62
C GLN A 388 -11.15 -11.33 -21.47
N GLU A 389 -11.13 -11.02 -22.77
CA GLU A 389 -10.05 -11.44 -23.67
C GLU A 389 -8.70 -10.76 -23.35
N GLN A 390 -8.74 -9.59 -22.71
CA GLN A 390 -7.55 -8.83 -22.30
C GLN A 390 -7.04 -9.23 -20.91
N LEU A 391 -7.88 -9.90 -20.10
CA LEU A 391 -7.56 -10.33 -18.74
C LEU A 391 -6.78 -11.67 -18.72
N GLN A 392 -5.67 -11.68 -19.45
CA GLN A 392 -4.69 -12.77 -19.52
C GLN A 392 -3.31 -12.23 -19.14
N ASP A 393 -2.47 -13.09 -18.58
CA ASP A 393 -1.14 -12.76 -18.07
C ASP A 393 -1.16 -11.62 -17.04
N VAL A 394 -2.20 -11.59 -16.20
CA VAL A 394 -2.35 -10.62 -15.12
C VAL A 394 -1.42 -10.97 -13.97
N GLU A 395 -0.63 -9.99 -13.52
CA GLU A 395 0.31 -10.14 -12.41
C GLU A 395 -0.27 -9.62 -11.10
N SER A 396 -1.11 -8.58 -11.14
CA SER A 396 -1.70 -7.99 -9.93
C SER A 396 -3.00 -7.25 -10.22
N LEU A 397 -3.86 -7.19 -9.20
CA LEU A 397 -5.16 -6.51 -9.22
C LEU A 397 -5.18 -5.32 -8.26
N HIS A 398 -5.76 -4.22 -8.73
CA HIS A 398 -5.92 -2.99 -7.98
C HIS A 398 -7.36 -2.54 -8.07
N ALA A 399 -7.82 -1.84 -7.04
CA ALA A 399 -9.21 -1.42 -6.91
C ALA A 399 -9.29 0.03 -6.43
N THR A 400 -10.28 0.77 -6.95
CA THR A 400 -10.88 1.90 -6.22
C THR A 400 -12.09 1.36 -5.45
N GLY A 401 -12.87 2.21 -4.77
CA GLY A 401 -14.15 1.78 -4.19
C GLY A 401 -15.12 1.15 -5.22
N HIS A 402 -15.02 1.51 -6.51
CA HIS A 402 -16.07 1.20 -7.51
C HIS A 402 -15.56 0.63 -8.85
N ALA A 403 -14.24 0.43 -9.02
CA ALA A 403 -13.65 -0.06 -10.26
C ALA A 403 -12.39 -0.90 -9.99
N PHE A 404 -11.93 -1.61 -11.02
CA PHE A 404 -10.72 -2.43 -10.98
C PHE A 404 -9.74 -2.06 -12.10
N ALA A 405 -8.46 -2.30 -11.82
CA ALA A 405 -7.37 -2.22 -12.77
C ALA A 405 -6.45 -3.46 -12.61
N ALA A 406 -6.19 -4.15 -13.72
CA ALA A 406 -5.26 -5.28 -13.79
C ALA A 406 -3.95 -4.82 -14.43
N LEU A 407 -2.84 -5.11 -13.76
CA LEU A 407 -1.49 -4.95 -14.33
C LEU A 407 -1.07 -6.28 -14.97
N ARG A 408 -0.77 -6.24 -16.27
CA ARG A 408 -0.32 -7.40 -17.05
C ARG A 408 1.21 -7.50 -17.05
N SER A 409 1.73 -8.68 -17.33
CA SER A 409 3.19 -8.95 -17.33
C SER A 409 3.99 -8.17 -18.38
N ASP A 410 3.32 -7.62 -19.39
CA ASP A 410 3.92 -6.73 -20.39
C ASP A 410 3.98 -5.25 -19.91
N GLY A 411 3.51 -4.96 -18.69
CA GLY A 411 3.42 -3.62 -18.12
C GLY A 411 2.26 -2.79 -18.66
N SER A 412 1.30 -3.40 -19.37
CA SER A 412 0.04 -2.76 -19.78
C SER A 412 -1.03 -2.87 -18.70
N VAL A 413 -2.01 -1.98 -18.74
CA VAL A 413 -3.11 -1.92 -17.77
C VAL A 413 -4.45 -2.12 -18.47
N VAL A 414 -5.31 -2.94 -17.88
CA VAL A 414 -6.70 -3.17 -18.30
C VAL A 414 -7.63 -2.74 -17.17
N THR A 415 -8.64 -1.93 -17.46
CA THR A 415 -9.58 -1.40 -16.46
C THR A 415 -11.02 -1.79 -16.75
N TRP A 416 -11.83 -1.96 -15.71
CA TRP A 416 -13.27 -2.20 -15.82
C TRP A 416 -14.01 -1.80 -14.53
N GLY A 417 -15.35 -1.88 -14.56
CA GLY A 417 -16.23 -1.40 -13.49
C GLY A 417 -16.82 -0.03 -13.80
N CYS A 418 -17.10 0.78 -12.78
CA CYS A 418 -17.78 2.06 -12.99
C CYS A 418 -16.90 3.02 -13.82
N PRO A 419 -17.34 3.47 -15.01
CA PRO A 419 -16.52 4.33 -15.88
C PRO A 419 -16.06 5.62 -15.20
N ARG A 420 -16.94 6.25 -14.40
CA ARG A 420 -16.63 7.49 -13.67
C ARG A 420 -15.50 7.29 -12.66
N TYR A 421 -15.37 6.11 -12.06
CA TYR A 421 -14.47 5.84 -10.93
C TYR A 421 -13.21 5.06 -11.30
N GLY A 422 -12.80 5.16 -12.56
CA GLY A 422 -11.57 4.55 -13.06
C GLY A 422 -11.76 3.28 -13.89
N GLY A 423 -13.02 2.84 -14.11
CA GLY A 423 -13.32 1.71 -14.99
C GLY A 423 -13.05 1.99 -16.47
N ASP A 424 -13.05 3.26 -16.88
CA ASP A 424 -12.69 3.71 -18.22
C ASP A 424 -11.37 4.49 -18.19
N SER A 425 -10.33 3.90 -18.79
CA SER A 425 -9.00 4.49 -18.95
C SER A 425 -8.69 4.89 -20.39
N SER A 426 -9.69 4.89 -21.30
CA SER A 426 -9.50 5.15 -22.73
C SER A 426 -8.77 6.46 -23.04
N ALA A 427 -8.96 7.49 -22.21
CA ALA A 427 -8.31 8.79 -22.36
C ALA A 427 -6.78 8.75 -22.13
N VAL A 428 -6.28 7.77 -21.38
CA VAL A 428 -4.86 7.62 -21.02
C VAL A 428 -4.28 6.27 -21.45
N GLN A 429 -5.04 5.43 -22.16
CA GLN A 429 -4.64 4.05 -22.48
C GLN A 429 -3.28 3.94 -23.17
N GLU A 430 -2.96 4.87 -24.09
CA GLU A 430 -1.66 4.90 -24.79
C GLU A 430 -0.48 5.20 -23.85
N GLN A 431 -0.75 5.85 -22.70
CA GLN A 431 0.25 6.19 -21.69
C GLN A 431 0.44 5.07 -20.65
N LEU A 432 -0.54 4.18 -20.48
CA LEU A 432 -0.51 3.04 -19.55
C LEU A 432 0.33 1.88 -20.08
N THR A 433 1.59 2.18 -20.38
CA THR A 433 2.61 1.22 -20.82
C THR A 433 3.83 1.30 -19.93
N LYS A 434 4.47 0.15 -19.70
CA LYS A 434 5.60 0.01 -18.76
C LYS A 434 5.26 0.47 -17.34
N VAL A 435 4.01 0.24 -16.94
CA VAL A 435 3.55 0.46 -15.58
C VAL A 435 4.20 -0.57 -14.67
N GLN A 436 4.72 -0.12 -13.53
CA GLN A 436 5.26 -1.01 -12.50
C GLN A 436 4.33 -1.11 -11.29
N HIS A 437 3.57 -0.05 -11.01
CA HIS A 437 2.69 0.01 -9.84
C HIS A 437 1.40 0.76 -10.16
N ILE A 438 0.30 0.36 -9.53
CA ILE A 438 -0.99 1.06 -9.59
C ILE A 438 -1.48 1.25 -8.16
N GLN A 439 -2.11 2.39 -7.89
CA GLN A 439 -2.82 2.65 -6.66
C GLN A 439 -4.20 3.20 -7.01
N GLY A 440 -5.23 2.71 -6.34
CA GLY A 440 -6.58 3.27 -6.41
C GLY A 440 -6.90 4.01 -5.11
N THR A 441 -7.75 5.02 -5.19
CA THR A 441 -8.39 5.58 -4.00
C THR A 441 -9.38 4.55 -3.44
N PHE A 442 -9.09 4.02 -2.26
CA PHE A 442 -9.98 3.09 -1.57
C PHE A 442 -10.51 3.76 -0.31
N MET A 443 -11.82 3.92 -0.22
CA MET A 443 -12.51 4.50 0.94
C MET A 443 -13.82 3.73 1.15
N PRO A 444 -13.93 2.92 2.21
CA PRO A 444 -15.11 2.08 2.43
C PRO A 444 -16.28 2.94 2.91
N ALA A 445 -17.07 3.54 2.02
CA ALA A 445 -18.46 3.90 2.36
C ALA A 445 -19.33 4.04 1.11
N ARG A 446 -20.60 3.64 1.27
CA ARG A 446 -21.75 4.00 0.42
C ARG A 446 -21.88 5.48 0.05
N ASP A 447 -21.28 6.39 0.82
CA ASP A 447 -21.31 7.84 0.58
C ASP A 447 -20.03 8.36 -0.13
N SER A 448 -19.09 7.48 -0.49
CA SER A 448 -17.89 7.86 -1.23
C SER A 448 -18.24 8.15 -2.70
N ASN A 449 -18.32 9.44 -3.02
CA ASN A 449 -18.64 9.92 -4.36
C ASN A 449 -17.42 9.96 -5.31
N GLY A 450 -16.30 9.34 -4.93
CA GLY A 450 -14.99 9.53 -5.58
C GLY A 450 -14.22 8.23 -5.80
N GLY A 451 -13.42 8.20 -6.87
CA GLY A 451 -12.69 7.02 -7.29
C GLY A 451 -11.72 7.34 -8.41
N SER A 452 -10.43 7.26 -8.15
CA SER A 452 -9.41 7.45 -9.18
C SER A 452 -8.23 6.50 -8.98
N PHE A 453 -7.50 6.26 -10.06
CA PHE A 453 -6.28 5.48 -10.05
C PHE A 453 -5.10 6.38 -10.41
N ALA A 454 -3.93 5.95 -9.93
CA ALA A 454 -2.64 6.49 -10.30
C ALA A 454 -1.69 5.32 -10.58
N ALA A 455 -1.03 5.35 -11.74
CA ALA A 455 -0.04 4.36 -12.16
C ALA A 455 1.34 5.00 -12.20
N VAL A 456 2.33 4.31 -11.64
CA VAL A 456 3.75 4.70 -11.70
C VAL A 456 4.44 3.87 -12.77
N ARG A 457 5.08 4.54 -13.72
CA ARG A 457 5.84 3.93 -14.82
C ARG A 457 7.30 3.69 -14.43
N ASP A 458 8.01 2.88 -15.21
CA ASP A 458 9.42 2.55 -15.00
C ASP A 458 10.39 3.75 -15.00
N ASP A 459 9.99 4.85 -15.65
CA ASP A 459 10.71 6.13 -15.67
C ASP A 459 10.39 7.04 -14.46
N GLY A 460 9.50 6.59 -13.57
CA GLY A 460 9.03 7.34 -12.40
C GLY A 460 7.90 8.34 -12.70
N SER A 461 7.39 8.40 -13.95
CA SER A 461 6.23 9.22 -14.27
C SER A 461 4.94 8.65 -13.71
N ILE A 462 4.01 9.53 -13.33
CA ILE A 462 2.71 9.18 -12.77
C ILE A 462 1.60 9.52 -13.76
N ILE A 463 0.76 8.55 -14.08
CA ILE A 463 -0.45 8.70 -14.91
C ILE A 463 -1.67 8.52 -14.00
N THR A 464 -2.60 9.47 -13.99
CA THR A 464 -3.88 9.29 -13.28
C THR A 464 -5.08 9.20 -14.23
N TRP A 465 -6.12 8.51 -13.78
CA TRP A 465 -7.43 8.44 -14.46
C TRP A 465 -8.56 8.16 -13.47
N GLY A 466 -9.80 8.29 -13.94
CA GLY A 466 -11.01 8.16 -13.12
C GLY A 466 -11.65 9.50 -12.82
N ASP A 467 -12.27 9.62 -11.65
CA ASP A 467 -13.07 10.79 -11.31
C ASP A 467 -12.21 12.05 -11.20
N ARG A 468 -12.62 13.11 -11.90
CA ARG A 468 -11.82 14.35 -12.01
C ARG A 468 -11.70 15.05 -10.68
N ASP A 469 -12.80 15.10 -9.94
CA ASP A 469 -12.86 15.75 -8.64
C ASP A 469 -12.03 14.98 -7.62
N SER A 470 -11.80 13.68 -7.87
CA SER A 470 -10.95 12.79 -7.08
C SER A 470 -9.49 12.70 -7.54
N GLY A 471 -9.00 13.63 -8.36
CA GLY A 471 -7.62 13.64 -8.83
C GLY A 471 -7.31 12.67 -9.99
N GLY A 472 -8.33 12.10 -10.62
CA GLY A 472 -8.21 11.36 -11.88
C GLY A 472 -7.84 12.22 -13.08
N ASP A 473 -7.79 13.56 -12.94
CA ASP A 473 -7.30 14.48 -13.97
C ASP A 473 -6.05 15.23 -13.47
N SER A 474 -4.88 14.73 -13.84
CA SER A 474 -3.59 15.35 -13.51
C SER A 474 -3.07 16.35 -14.55
N ARG A 475 -3.86 16.70 -15.59
CA ARG A 475 -3.35 17.52 -16.73
C ARG A 475 -2.72 18.85 -16.31
N ARG A 476 -3.20 19.46 -15.22
CA ARG A 476 -2.69 20.75 -14.69
C ARG A 476 -1.28 20.63 -14.08
N ILE A 477 -0.91 19.44 -13.61
CA ILE A 477 0.38 19.15 -12.99
C ILE A 477 1.17 18.12 -13.79
N GLN A 478 0.76 17.82 -15.02
CA GLN A 478 1.39 16.78 -15.85
C GLN A 478 2.89 17.04 -16.04
N GLU A 479 3.29 18.30 -16.18
CA GLU A 479 4.70 18.71 -16.27
C GLU A 479 5.49 18.38 -14.99
N GLN A 480 4.83 18.43 -13.82
CA GLN A 480 5.42 18.04 -12.54
C GLN A 480 5.42 16.52 -12.34
N LEU A 481 4.53 15.77 -12.98
CA LEU A 481 4.45 14.30 -12.90
C LEU A 481 5.21 13.57 -14.00
N HIS A 482 5.62 14.27 -15.07
CA HIS A 482 6.30 13.70 -16.23
C HIS A 482 7.74 14.17 -16.36
N MET A 483 8.56 13.35 -17.01
CA MET A 483 9.87 13.70 -17.53
C MET A 483 9.85 13.57 -19.06
N ALA A 484 9.22 14.52 -19.76
CA ALA A 484 9.32 14.54 -21.22
C ALA A 484 10.61 15.29 -21.64
N PRO A 485 11.55 14.67 -22.38
CA PRO A 485 12.62 15.43 -23.01
C PRO A 485 11.98 16.41 -24.00
N LYS A 486 12.29 17.71 -23.87
CA LYS A 486 11.97 18.69 -24.93
C LYS A 486 12.54 18.13 -26.23
N ARG A 487 11.69 17.78 -27.21
CA ARG A 487 12.13 17.43 -28.57
C ARG A 487 12.99 18.57 -29.11
N ARG A 488 14.32 18.44 -29.04
CA ARG A 488 15.23 19.26 -29.83
C ARG A 488 15.06 18.80 -31.28
N LYS A 489 14.74 19.73 -32.17
CA LYS A 489 14.61 19.48 -33.61
C LYS A 489 15.91 19.07 -34.29
N ASP A 490 17.04 19.07 -33.59
CA ASP A 490 18.34 18.75 -34.17
C ASP A 490 19.12 17.76 -33.28
N SER A 491 18.91 16.47 -33.52
CA SER A 491 19.97 15.48 -33.28
C SER A 491 19.84 14.32 -34.27
N LYS A 492 20.83 14.24 -35.15
CA LYS A 492 21.01 13.11 -36.06
C LYS A 492 21.41 11.87 -35.26
N GLY A 493 20.67 10.78 -35.45
CA GLY A 493 21.14 9.41 -35.30
C GLY A 493 21.36 8.91 -33.88
N LEU A 494 20.31 8.33 -33.28
CA LEU A 494 20.46 7.28 -32.26
C LEU A 494 19.91 5.99 -32.87
N ARG A 495 20.76 4.95 -32.91
CA ARG A 495 20.43 3.63 -33.45
C ARG A 495 19.47 2.92 -32.50
N ALA A 496 18.47 2.26 -33.08
CA ALA A 496 17.63 1.31 -32.37
C ALA A 496 18.46 0.08 -32.01
N GLY A 497 18.65 -0.17 -30.71
CA GLY A 497 19.35 -1.35 -30.22
C GLY A 497 20.09 -1.07 -28.92
N ASP A 498 19.37 -0.75 -27.85
CA ASP A 498 19.82 -0.86 -26.45
C ASP A 498 18.57 -1.07 -25.57
N LEU A 499 18.08 -2.31 -25.56
CA LEU A 499 17.14 -2.82 -24.58
C LEU A 499 17.98 -3.29 -23.39
N LEU A 500 18.17 -2.43 -22.38
CA LEU A 500 18.86 -2.79 -21.15
C LEU A 500 18.01 -2.40 -19.94
N THR A 501 17.56 -3.47 -19.28
CA THR A 501 16.97 -3.65 -17.96
C THR A 501 17.10 -2.43 -17.04
N LEU A 502 16.00 -1.72 -16.82
CA LEU A 502 15.84 -0.78 -15.71
C LEU A 502 15.69 -1.59 -14.41
N GLN A 503 16.61 -1.39 -13.47
CA GLN A 503 16.46 -1.89 -12.09
C GLN A 503 15.16 -1.31 -11.51
N ALA A 504 14.16 -2.18 -11.31
CA ALA A 504 12.96 -1.89 -10.54
C ALA A 504 13.40 -1.46 -9.13
N ARG A 505 13.15 -0.20 -8.79
CA ARG A 505 13.35 0.30 -7.42
C ARG A 505 11.99 0.33 -6.72
N PRO A 506 11.94 -0.02 -5.43
CA PRO A 506 10.67 -0.17 -4.73
C PRO A 506 9.91 1.16 -4.74
N VAL A 507 8.63 1.14 -5.09
CA VAL A 507 7.67 2.19 -4.78
C VAL A 507 7.13 1.89 -3.38
N ILE A 508 7.07 2.88 -2.49
CA ILE A 508 6.48 2.71 -1.16
C ILE A 508 5.03 3.16 -1.27
N LEU A 509 4.11 2.18 -1.36
CA LEU A 509 2.68 2.44 -1.39
C LEU A 509 2.19 2.53 0.05
N GLN A 510 1.64 3.69 0.42
CA GLN A 510 0.96 3.89 1.70
C GLN A 510 -0.53 3.97 1.40
N ALA A 511 -1.32 3.11 2.04
CA ALA A 511 -2.77 3.09 1.87
C ALA A 511 -3.41 3.90 3.01
N SER A 512 -4.42 4.71 2.68
CA SER A 512 -5.30 5.33 3.66
C SER A 512 -6.48 4.40 3.95
N SER A 513 -6.39 3.61 5.01
CA SER A 513 -7.55 3.29 5.85
C SER A 513 -7.08 2.60 7.11
N ALA A 514 -7.80 2.88 8.19
CA ALA A 514 -7.64 2.29 9.51
C ALA A 514 -7.88 0.78 9.59
N ALA A 515 -8.18 0.12 8.48
CA ALA A 515 -8.25 -1.33 8.37
C ALA A 515 -7.21 -1.83 7.35
N TRP A 516 -5.93 -1.59 7.61
CA TRP A 516 -4.79 -2.44 7.22
C TRP A 516 -3.54 -1.95 7.98
N ALA A 517 -3.27 -2.60 9.11
CA ALA A 517 -1.97 -2.53 9.77
C ALA A 517 -0.93 -3.30 8.94
N ALA A 518 0.01 -2.58 8.32
CA ALA A 518 1.42 -2.97 8.17
C ALA A 518 2.14 -2.04 7.17
N VAL A 519 3.46 -1.91 7.35
CA VAL A 519 4.47 -1.16 6.58
C VAL A 519 4.75 0.22 7.23
N LEU A 520 5.79 0.44 8.03
CA LEU A 520 7.06 -0.25 8.35
C LEU A 520 7.54 0.31 9.70
N GLY A 521 8.25 -0.49 10.52
CA GLY A 521 9.45 0.10 11.16
C GLY A 521 9.69 -0.08 12.65
N ASP A 522 9.14 -1.07 13.36
CA ASP A 522 9.80 -1.56 14.58
C ASP A 522 9.52 -3.04 14.83
N GLY A 523 10.60 -3.78 15.09
CA GLY A 523 10.53 -5.23 15.21
C GLY A 523 9.67 -5.64 16.40
N CYS A 524 8.46 -6.12 16.14
CA CYS A 524 7.87 -7.32 16.76
C CYS A 524 6.55 -7.71 16.10
N LEU A 525 6.63 -8.48 15.01
CA LEU A 525 5.66 -9.53 14.67
C LEU A 525 6.47 -10.79 14.34
N ASP A 526 6.01 -11.95 14.82
CA ASP A 526 6.74 -13.22 14.85
C ASP A 526 7.55 -13.53 13.58
N GLY A 527 8.87 -13.33 13.62
CA GLY A 527 9.74 -13.58 12.47
C GLY A 527 11.13 -12.95 12.51
N GLY A 528 11.91 -13.17 13.58
CA GLY A 528 13.36 -12.98 13.59
C GLY A 528 13.87 -11.53 13.76
N ASP A 529 14.95 -11.39 14.54
CA ASP A 529 15.62 -10.12 14.84
C ASP A 529 16.17 -9.44 13.56
N SER A 530 15.57 -8.31 13.17
CA SER A 530 15.96 -7.53 11.99
C SER A 530 17.38 -6.94 12.10
N ARG A 531 17.97 -6.91 13.31
CA ARG A 531 19.37 -6.48 13.51
C ARG A 531 20.36 -7.40 12.81
N ALA A 532 20.01 -8.68 12.61
CA ALA A 532 20.91 -9.65 11.96
C ALA A 532 21.05 -9.42 10.43
N VAL A 533 20.10 -8.74 9.79
CA VAL A 533 20.01 -8.61 8.31
C VAL A 533 20.39 -7.20 7.82
N GLN A 534 20.37 -6.19 8.69
CA GLN A 534 20.73 -4.80 8.36
C GLN A 534 22.10 -4.66 7.68
N GLY A 535 23.09 -5.45 8.08
CA GLY A 535 24.41 -5.48 7.44
C GLY A 535 24.43 -6.12 6.04
N GLN A 536 23.46 -6.99 5.74
CA GLN A 536 23.40 -7.81 4.53
C GLN A 536 22.57 -7.16 3.40
N LEU A 537 21.72 -6.18 3.75
CA LEU A 537 20.86 -5.44 2.81
C LEU A 537 21.59 -4.34 2.01
N LYS A 538 22.88 -4.10 2.29
CA LYS A 538 23.68 -3.06 1.64
C LYS A 538 23.91 -3.29 0.14
N THR A 539 23.63 -4.48 -0.37
CA THR A 539 23.95 -4.91 -1.74
C THR A 539 22.74 -5.60 -2.42
N VAL A 540 21.53 -5.08 -2.22
CA VAL A 540 20.29 -5.69 -2.73
C VAL A 540 19.88 -5.09 -4.07
N GLN A 541 19.60 -5.95 -5.06
CA GLN A 541 19.08 -5.56 -6.38
C GLN A 541 17.56 -5.50 -6.41
N GLU A 542 16.88 -6.39 -5.68
CA GLU A 542 15.43 -6.53 -5.72
C GLU A 542 14.92 -7.07 -4.39
N VAL A 543 13.81 -6.53 -3.90
CA VAL A 543 13.08 -7.05 -2.73
C VAL A 543 11.68 -7.43 -3.18
N LYS A 544 11.29 -8.67 -2.92
CA LYS A 544 9.92 -9.16 -3.07
C LYS A 544 9.34 -9.40 -1.69
N ALA A 545 8.08 -9.03 -1.51
CA ALA A 545 7.34 -9.25 -0.28
C ALA A 545 6.08 -10.06 -0.59
N ASN A 546 5.69 -10.89 0.37
CA ASN A 546 4.33 -11.39 0.48
C ASN A 546 3.79 -11.02 1.87
N ASP A 547 2.56 -11.42 2.16
CA ASP A 547 1.84 -11.12 3.41
C ASP A 547 2.60 -11.56 4.69
N PHE A 548 3.65 -12.40 4.62
CA PHE A 548 4.33 -13.01 5.77
C PHE A 548 5.88 -13.09 5.71
N ALA A 549 6.50 -12.80 4.56
CA ALA A 549 7.93 -12.94 4.35
C ALA A 549 8.45 -12.03 3.22
N PHE A 550 9.73 -11.72 3.32
CA PHE A 550 10.50 -10.90 2.40
C PHE A 550 11.65 -11.72 1.82
N ALA A 551 11.96 -11.49 0.56
CA ALA A 551 13.10 -12.07 -0.14
C ALA A 551 13.86 -10.95 -0.85
N ALA A 552 15.16 -10.86 -0.60
CA ALA A 552 16.07 -9.95 -1.29
C ALA A 552 17.04 -10.73 -2.15
N ILE A 553 17.18 -10.33 -3.41
CA ILE A 553 18.23 -10.82 -4.29
C ILE A 553 19.39 -9.82 -4.21
N ARG A 554 20.58 -10.31 -3.86
CA ARG A 554 21.80 -9.49 -3.75
C ARG A 554 22.50 -9.35 -5.10
N LEU A 555 23.40 -8.36 -5.21
CA LEU A 555 24.24 -8.11 -6.39
C LEU A 555 25.09 -9.32 -6.81
N ASP A 556 25.42 -10.21 -5.88
CA ASP A 556 26.13 -11.48 -6.11
C ASP A 556 25.20 -12.64 -6.51
N ARG A 557 23.90 -12.36 -6.77
CA ARG A 557 22.82 -13.31 -7.04
C ARG A 557 22.48 -14.27 -5.88
N SER A 558 22.99 -14.03 -4.68
CA SER A 558 22.53 -14.74 -3.50
C SER A 558 21.17 -14.21 -3.05
N VAL A 559 20.31 -15.11 -2.56
CA VAL A 559 18.98 -14.76 -2.06
C VAL A 559 19.01 -14.79 -0.54
N VAL A 560 18.56 -13.70 0.07
CA VAL A 560 18.39 -13.56 1.52
C VAL A 560 16.90 -13.42 1.79
N THR A 561 16.33 -14.36 2.54
CA THR A 561 14.93 -14.30 2.96
C THR A 561 14.83 -13.92 4.44
N TRP A 562 13.78 -13.21 4.84
CA TRP A 562 13.48 -12.95 6.25
C TRP A 562 11.96 -12.82 6.46
N GLY A 563 11.44 -13.16 7.64
CA GLY A 563 9.99 -13.28 7.91
C GLY A 563 9.60 -14.66 8.44
N ASP A 564 8.31 -15.04 8.37
CA ASP A 564 7.83 -16.31 8.95
C ASP A 564 8.41 -17.53 8.19
N SER A 565 9.16 -18.35 8.92
CA SER A 565 9.84 -19.54 8.41
C SER A 565 8.93 -20.61 7.82
N ARG A 566 7.65 -20.64 8.20
CA ARG A 566 6.65 -21.57 7.64
C ARG A 566 6.18 -21.15 6.24
N PHE A 567 6.42 -19.89 5.84
CA PHE A 567 5.97 -19.30 4.59
C PHE A 567 7.12 -18.76 3.73
N GLY A 568 8.34 -19.25 3.96
CA GLY A 568 9.52 -18.97 3.13
C GLY A 568 10.56 -18.03 3.74
N GLY A 569 10.36 -17.50 4.95
CA GLY A 569 11.32 -16.64 5.64
C GLY A 569 12.37 -17.44 6.43
N MET A 570 13.47 -17.85 5.80
CA MET A 570 14.62 -18.42 6.52
C MET A 570 15.77 -17.41 6.62
N VAL A 571 16.28 -17.15 7.83
CA VAL A 571 17.48 -16.32 8.03
C VAL A 571 18.71 -17.13 7.60
N GLY A 572 19.13 -16.99 6.35
CA GLY A 572 20.35 -17.62 5.84
C GLY A 572 20.54 -17.51 4.33
N VAL A 573 21.80 -17.38 3.90
CA VAL A 573 22.24 -17.31 2.51
C VAL A 573 22.19 -18.70 1.87
N LYS A 574 21.48 -18.88 0.76
CA LYS A 574 21.66 -20.04 -0.13
C LYS A 574 22.43 -19.61 -1.39
N PRO A 575 23.65 -20.12 -1.64
CA PRO A 575 24.36 -19.90 -2.89
C PRO A 575 23.66 -20.62 -4.06
N PHE A 576 23.53 -19.95 -5.20
CA PHE A 576 23.11 -20.53 -6.46
C PHE A 576 24.29 -21.23 -7.17
N ASP A 577 24.86 -22.27 -6.56
CA ASP A 577 25.81 -23.14 -7.28
C ASP A 577 25.14 -24.45 -7.69
N SER A 578 24.79 -24.50 -8.98
CA SER A 578 24.43 -25.69 -9.77
C SER A 578 23.16 -26.46 -9.36
N VAL A 579 21.98 -25.89 -9.62
CA VAL A 579 20.83 -26.74 -9.96
C VAL A 579 20.85 -26.96 -11.47
N SER A 580 21.43 -28.07 -11.89
CA SER A 580 21.16 -28.61 -13.22
C SER A 580 19.70 -29.04 -13.25
N ILE A 581 18.86 -28.28 -13.97
CA ILE A 581 17.52 -28.75 -14.34
C ILE A 581 17.74 -29.88 -15.35
N ARG A 582 17.86 -31.10 -14.86
CA ARG A 582 17.67 -32.29 -15.71
C ARG A 582 16.18 -32.39 -15.98
N PHE A 583 15.78 -32.06 -17.20
CA PHE A 583 14.53 -32.57 -17.73
C PHE A 583 14.60 -34.10 -17.65
N ARG A 584 13.74 -34.71 -16.82
CA ARG A 584 13.46 -36.14 -16.94
C ARG A 584 12.75 -36.32 -18.28
N GLU A 585 13.46 -36.80 -19.29
CA GLU A 585 12.82 -37.46 -20.41
C GLU A 585 12.02 -38.64 -19.83
N PHE A 586 10.70 -38.59 -20.01
CA PHE A 586 9.86 -39.75 -19.77
C PHE A 586 10.15 -40.75 -20.88
N SER A 587 10.92 -41.78 -20.55
CA SER A 587 11.04 -42.98 -21.35
C SER A 587 9.68 -43.68 -21.42
N THR A 588 9.30 -44.04 -22.64
CA THR A 588 8.17 -44.87 -23.00
C THR A 588 8.12 -46.15 -22.15
N ILE A 589 7.04 -46.30 -21.36
CA ILE A 589 6.68 -47.60 -20.81
C ILE A 589 5.88 -48.33 -21.89
N SER A 590 6.52 -49.33 -22.46
CA SER A 590 5.93 -50.38 -23.27
C SER A 590 4.96 -51.22 -22.44
N ASN A 591 3.81 -51.53 -23.05
CA ASN A 591 2.84 -52.56 -22.62
C ASN A 591 3.53 -53.87 -22.21
N PRO A 592 2.89 -54.60 -21.31
CA PRO A 592 2.46 -55.94 -21.72
C PRO A 592 1.00 -56.23 -21.33
N GLU A 593 0.22 -56.68 -22.30
CA GLU A 593 -0.84 -57.68 -22.09
C GLU A 593 -0.33 -59.03 -22.64
N PRO A 594 -0.94 -60.18 -22.28
CA PRO A 594 -2.03 -60.38 -21.31
C PRO A 594 -1.60 -61.10 -20.02
#